data_AF-A0A1T5BJA1-F1
#
_entry.id   AF-A0A1T5BJA1-F1
#
_cell.length_a   1.000
_cell.length_b   1.000
_cell.length_c   1.000
_cell.angle_alpha   90.00
_cell.angle_beta   90.00
_cell.angle_gamma   90.00
#
_symmetry.space_group_name_H-M   'P 1'
#
loop_
_entity.id
_entity.type
_entity.pdbx_description
1 polymer ?
#
loop_
_entity_poly.entity_id
_entity_poly.type
_entity_poly.pdbx_seq_one_letter_code
_entity_poly.pdbx_strand_id
1 'polypeptide(L)'
;MAELDFNAQDYGPAITEAQEVLKRDPMDTTAQSVLTVSGLRVALDALGLIHSESDPKGPAHLEAAKVAQKLRETLGQDLLLPPKKKRRPAKSAATTAAEQARGAAVTRGIHDSSDPFSALRADN
;
A
#
# COMPACT_ATOMS: atom_id res chain seq x y z
N MET A 1 5.88 -32.18 8.80
CA MET A 1 6.92 -31.14 9.02
C MET A 1 6.66 -29.90 8.18
N ALA A 2 6.31 -30.03 6.89
CA ALA A 2 5.94 -28.91 6.02
C ALA A 2 5.04 -27.82 6.64
N GLU A 3 3.94 -28.19 7.32
CA GLU A 3 3.07 -27.21 8.01
C GLU A 3 3.76 -26.49 9.17
N LEU A 4 4.64 -27.18 9.90
CA LEU A 4 5.39 -26.63 11.03
C LEU A 4 6.39 -25.56 10.56
N ASP A 5 7.15 -25.87 9.50
CA ASP A 5 8.12 -24.93 8.90
C ASP A 5 7.41 -23.74 8.25
N PHE A 6 6.27 -24.00 7.58
CA PHE A 6 5.41 -22.96 7.03
C PHE A 6 4.92 -21.98 8.11
N ASN A 7 4.50 -22.50 9.25
CA ASN A 7 4.04 -21.71 10.39
C ASN A 7 5.19 -20.94 11.05
N ALA A 8 6.42 -21.45 10.98
CA ALA A 8 7.64 -20.78 11.42
C ALA A 8 8.15 -19.70 10.43
N GLN A 9 7.43 -19.47 9.32
CA GLN A 9 7.83 -18.58 8.23
C GLN A 9 9.10 -19.03 7.49
N ASP A 10 9.51 -20.29 7.63
CA ASP A 10 10.65 -20.87 6.95
C ASP A 10 10.20 -21.56 5.66
N TYR A 11 10.00 -20.75 4.61
CA TYR A 11 9.34 -21.21 3.39
C TYR A 11 10.19 -22.12 2.51
N GLY A 12 11.52 -22.08 2.62
CA GLY A 12 12.42 -22.94 1.85
C GLY A 12 12.25 -24.42 2.21
N PRO A 13 12.47 -24.81 3.49
CA PRO A 13 12.21 -26.16 3.98
C PRO A 13 10.75 -26.58 3.77
N ALA A 14 9.78 -25.68 4.01
CA ALA A 14 8.36 -25.98 3.80
C ALA A 14 8.05 -26.40 2.35
N ILE A 15 8.69 -25.76 1.35
CA ILE A 15 8.57 -26.14 -0.07
C ILE A 15 9.15 -27.53 -0.32
N THR A 16 10.35 -27.82 0.18
CA THR A 16 11.00 -29.13 -0.02
C THR A 16 10.17 -30.25 0.60
N GLU A 17 9.74 -30.08 1.84
CA GLU A 17 8.91 -31.05 2.56
C GLU A 17 7.55 -31.26 1.87
N ALA A 18 6.89 -30.19 1.43
CA ALA A 18 5.63 -30.29 0.69
C ALA A 18 5.82 -31.05 -0.64
N GLN A 19 6.92 -30.82 -1.35
CA GLN A 19 7.24 -31.58 -2.56
C GLN A 19 7.50 -33.06 -2.27
N GLU A 20 8.10 -33.41 -1.14
CA GLU A 20 8.27 -34.81 -0.74
C GLU A 20 6.95 -35.51 -0.44
N VAL A 21 6.01 -34.82 0.21
CA VAL A 21 4.66 -35.33 0.41
C VAL A 21 3.96 -35.54 -0.92
N LEU A 22 4.02 -34.58 -1.84
CA LEU A 22 3.38 -34.67 -3.15
C LEU A 22 3.97 -35.75 -4.07
N LYS A 23 5.24 -36.11 -3.89
CA LYS A 23 5.84 -37.27 -4.58
C LYS A 23 5.22 -38.60 -4.12
N ARG A 24 4.70 -38.66 -2.89
CA ARG A 24 4.06 -39.86 -2.32
C ARG A 24 2.55 -39.85 -2.56
N ASP A 25 1.90 -38.71 -2.34
CA ASP A 25 0.48 -38.48 -2.60
C ASP A 25 0.28 -37.19 -3.39
N PRO A 26 0.08 -37.27 -4.72
CA PRO A 26 -0.13 -36.11 -5.57
C PRO A 26 -1.44 -35.36 -5.28
N MET A 27 -2.39 -35.99 -4.58
CA MET A 27 -3.72 -35.44 -4.29
C MET A 27 -3.79 -34.82 -2.88
N ASP A 28 -2.68 -34.79 -2.14
CA ASP A 28 -2.61 -34.14 -0.83
C ASP A 28 -2.84 -32.63 -0.95
N THR A 29 -4.07 -32.20 -0.69
CA THR A 29 -4.49 -30.78 -0.77
C THR A 29 -3.76 -29.89 0.22
N THR A 30 -3.34 -30.43 1.37
CA THR A 30 -2.60 -29.70 2.39
C THR A 30 -1.21 -29.37 1.88
N ALA A 31 -0.49 -30.38 1.36
CA ALA A 31 0.84 -30.18 0.76
C ALA A 31 0.79 -29.26 -0.47
N GLN A 32 -0.26 -29.37 -1.31
CA GLN A 32 -0.48 -28.43 -2.41
C GLN A 32 -0.65 -26.98 -1.91
N SER A 33 -1.42 -26.78 -0.84
CA SER A 33 -1.64 -25.44 -0.26
C SER A 33 -0.36 -24.85 0.34
N VAL A 34 0.41 -25.65 1.09
CA VAL A 34 1.69 -25.24 1.68
C VAL A 34 2.69 -24.88 0.58
N LEU A 35 2.83 -25.72 -0.44
CA LEU A 35 3.72 -25.45 -1.58
C LEU A 35 3.36 -24.15 -2.29
N THR A 36 2.07 -23.94 -2.57
CA THR A 36 1.59 -22.77 -3.31
C THR A 36 1.81 -21.48 -2.54
N VAL A 37 1.44 -21.44 -1.25
CA VAL A 37 1.56 -20.22 -0.44
C VAL A 37 3.02 -19.92 -0.11
N SER A 38 3.82 -20.95 0.22
CA SER A 38 5.26 -20.79 0.46
C SER A 38 5.98 -20.26 -0.78
N GLY A 39 5.70 -20.86 -1.96
CA GLY A 39 6.29 -20.43 -3.22
C GLY A 39 5.95 -18.98 -3.58
N LEU A 40 4.70 -18.56 -3.34
CA LEU A 40 4.30 -17.17 -3.56
C LEU A 40 4.99 -16.20 -2.61
N ARG A 41 5.16 -16.55 -1.33
CA ARG A 41 5.87 -15.69 -0.36
C ARG A 41 7.34 -15.53 -0.70
N VAL A 42 8.03 -16.62 -1.05
CA VAL A 42 9.43 -16.56 -1.52
C VAL A 42 9.54 -15.67 -2.76
N ALA A 43 8.61 -15.77 -3.71
CA ALA A 43 8.60 -14.91 -4.89
C ALA A 43 8.39 -13.42 -4.54
N LEU A 44 7.56 -13.12 -3.53
CA LEU A 44 7.35 -11.75 -3.04
C LEU A 44 8.61 -11.20 -2.34
N ASP A 45 9.29 -12.01 -1.52
CA ASP A 45 10.54 -11.61 -0.86
C ASP A 45 11.63 -11.31 -1.91
N ALA A 46 11.74 -12.17 -2.93
CA ALA A 46 12.66 -11.96 -4.05
C ALA A 46 12.34 -10.67 -4.84
N LEU A 47 11.05 -10.36 -5.02
CA LEU A 47 10.65 -9.10 -5.66
C LEU A 47 11.02 -7.87 -4.82
N GLY A 48 10.94 -7.97 -3.48
CA GLY A 48 11.38 -6.91 -2.57
C GLY A 48 12.89 -6.65 -2.64
N LEU A 49 13.70 -7.70 -2.80
CA LEU A 49 15.15 -7.58 -3.01
C LEU A 49 15.45 -6.85 -4.32
N ILE A 50 14.75 -7.20 -5.41
CA ILE A 50 14.92 -6.56 -6.72
C ILE A 50 14.46 -5.10 -6.71
N HIS A 51 13.40 -4.77 -5.98
CA HIS A 51 12.97 -3.38 -5.80
C HIS A 51 14.01 -2.54 -5.03
N SER A 52 14.78 -3.19 -4.14
CA SER A 52 15.87 -2.54 -3.39
C SER A 52 17.16 -2.43 -4.22
N GLU A 53 17.22 -3.09 -5.38
CA GLU A 53 18.37 -3.06 -6.27
C GLU A 53 18.45 -1.73 -7.04
N SER A 54 19.67 -1.24 -7.24
CA SER A 54 19.91 0.08 -7.83
C SER A 54 19.87 0.10 -9.36
N ASP A 55 19.83 -1.07 -10.00
CA ASP A 55 19.84 -1.22 -11.46
C ASP A 55 18.47 -1.65 -12.01
N PRO A 56 17.57 -0.70 -12.32
CA PRO A 56 16.24 -0.99 -12.86
C PRO A 56 16.26 -1.52 -14.30
N LYS A 57 17.42 -1.55 -14.96
CA LYS A 57 17.57 -2.07 -16.33
C LYS A 57 18.34 -3.40 -16.37
N GLY A 58 18.75 -3.90 -15.21
CA GLY A 58 19.42 -5.19 -15.08
C GLY A 58 18.52 -6.35 -15.55
N PRO A 59 19.11 -7.46 -16.03
CA PRO A 59 18.35 -8.61 -16.51
C PRO A 59 17.44 -9.21 -15.42
N ALA A 60 17.87 -9.20 -14.16
CA ALA A 60 17.06 -9.65 -13.03
C ALA A 60 15.78 -8.81 -12.85
N HIS A 61 15.90 -7.49 -12.94
CA HIS A 61 14.77 -6.57 -12.84
C HIS A 61 13.77 -6.76 -13.99
N LEU A 62 14.26 -6.95 -15.22
CA LEU A 62 13.42 -7.20 -16.39
C LEU A 62 12.66 -8.54 -16.29
N GLU A 63 13.31 -9.61 -15.81
CA GLU A 63 12.64 -10.89 -15.60
C GLU A 63 11.61 -10.83 -14.46
N ALA A 64 11.94 -10.16 -13.36
CA ALA A 64 10.99 -9.95 -12.27
C ALA A 64 9.77 -9.14 -12.70
N ALA A 65 9.95 -8.12 -13.54
CA ALA A 65 8.84 -7.36 -14.12
C ALA A 65 7.90 -8.26 -14.94
N LYS A 66 8.42 -9.21 -15.72
CA LYS A 66 7.60 -10.20 -16.46
C LYS A 66 6.84 -11.13 -15.51
N VAL A 67 7.46 -11.57 -14.42
CA VAL A 67 6.81 -12.40 -13.40
C VAL A 67 5.68 -11.63 -12.71
N ALA A 68 5.93 -10.39 -12.31
CA ALA A 68 4.91 -9.53 -11.69
C ALA A 68 3.72 -9.27 -12.62
N GLN A 69 3.99 -9.07 -13.93
CA GLN A 69 2.95 -8.94 -14.94
C GLN A 69 2.07 -10.21 -15.02
N LYS A 70 2.68 -11.39 -15.11
CA LYS A 70 1.93 -12.67 -15.10
C LYS A 70 1.12 -12.87 -13.82
N LEU A 71 1.67 -12.46 -12.67
CA LEU A 71 0.96 -12.54 -11.39
C LEU A 71 -0.29 -11.65 -11.41
N ARG A 72 -0.15 -10.41 -11.90
CA ARG A 72 -1.27 -9.47 -12.06
C ARG A 72 -2.35 -9.99 -13.01
N GLU A 73 -1.95 -10.67 -14.08
CA GLU A 73 -2.88 -11.32 -15.02
C GLU A 73 -3.62 -12.49 -14.36
N THR A 74 -2.89 -13.31 -13.60
CA THR A 74 -3.44 -14.50 -12.93
C THR A 74 -4.41 -14.14 -11.80
N LEU A 75 -4.11 -13.12 -11.00
CA LEU A 75 -4.96 -12.67 -9.90
C LEU A 75 -6.17 -11.83 -10.34
N GLY A 76 -6.16 -11.35 -11.58
CA GLY A 76 -7.16 -10.40 -12.10
C GLY A 76 -6.89 -8.96 -11.62
N GLN A 77 -7.18 -7.99 -12.49
CA GLN A 77 -6.90 -6.57 -12.23
C GLN A 77 -7.72 -5.97 -11.06
N ASP A 78 -8.84 -6.59 -10.68
CA ASP A 78 -9.78 -6.06 -9.69
C ASP A 78 -9.25 -6.12 -8.24
N LEU A 79 -8.34 -7.05 -7.93
CA LEU A 79 -7.72 -7.19 -6.60
C LEU A 79 -6.53 -6.25 -6.36
N LEU A 80 -5.91 -5.71 -7.42
CA LEU A 80 -4.65 -4.97 -7.33
C LEU A 80 -4.79 -3.43 -7.42
N LEU A 81 -5.99 -2.91 -7.66
CA LEU A 81 -6.25 -1.46 -7.64
C LEU A 81 -6.82 -1.10 -6.26
N PRO A 82 -6.26 -0.10 -5.55
CA PRO A 82 -6.86 0.35 -4.30
C PRO A 82 -8.32 0.73 -4.57
N PRO A 83 -9.27 0.28 -3.72
CA PRO A 83 -10.69 0.52 -3.96
C PRO A 83 -10.88 2.03 -4.11
N LYS A 84 -11.43 2.45 -5.26
CA LYS A 84 -11.72 3.87 -5.51
C LYS A 84 -12.56 4.39 -4.35
N LYS A 85 -11.95 5.20 -3.46
CA LYS A 85 -12.67 5.87 -2.37
C LYS A 85 -13.83 6.66 -2.99
N LYS A 86 -15.07 6.19 -2.78
CA LYS A 86 -16.26 6.96 -3.12
C LYS A 86 -16.18 8.26 -2.31
N ARG A 87 -15.91 9.39 -2.98
CA ARG A 87 -15.95 10.71 -2.34
C ARG A 87 -17.38 10.92 -1.85
N ARG A 88 -17.57 10.99 -0.53
CA ARG A 88 -18.86 11.40 0.06
C ARG A 88 -19.16 12.82 -0.44
N PRO A 89 -20.35 13.10 -0.98
CA PRO A 89 -20.70 14.46 -1.37
C PRO A 89 -20.70 15.32 -0.09
N ALA A 90 -19.90 16.39 -0.11
CA ALA A 90 -19.90 17.38 0.95
C ALA A 90 -21.28 18.02 1.00
N LYS A 91 -21.98 17.86 2.14
CA LYS A 91 -23.25 18.53 2.37
C LYS A 91 -22.95 19.99 2.66
N SER A 92 -23.30 20.87 1.71
CA SER A 92 -23.22 22.32 1.87
C SER A 92 -24.10 22.74 3.05
N ALA A 93 -23.49 23.18 4.15
CA ALA A 93 -24.21 23.85 5.22
C ALA A 93 -24.49 25.28 4.75
N ALA A 94 -25.75 25.57 4.41
CA ALA A 94 -26.24 26.92 4.23
C ALA A 94 -26.47 27.52 5.62
N THR A 95 -25.57 28.39 6.07
CA THR A 95 -25.77 29.15 7.31
C THR A 95 -26.57 30.41 6.97
N THR A 96 -27.83 30.42 7.39
CA THR A 96 -28.65 31.62 7.54
C THR A 96 -28.06 32.51 8.64
N ALA A 97 -27.69 33.74 8.32
CA ALA A 97 -27.44 34.79 9.30
C ALA A 97 -27.79 36.16 8.70
N ALA A 98 -29.09 36.40 8.54
CA ALA A 98 -29.64 37.74 8.60
C ALA A 98 -30.08 37.96 10.05
N GLU A 99 -29.35 38.79 10.79
CA GLU A 99 -29.84 39.66 11.88
C GLU A 99 -28.61 40.22 12.62
N GLN A 100 -28.17 41.43 12.24
CA GLN A 100 -27.65 42.48 13.14
C GLN A 100 -26.90 43.54 12.31
N ALA A 101 -27.69 44.31 11.55
CA ALA A 101 -27.34 45.68 11.28
C ALA A 101 -27.73 46.51 12.51
N ARG A 102 -26.74 47.16 13.16
CA ARG A 102 -26.76 48.55 13.66
C ARG A 102 -25.73 48.72 14.77
N GLY A 103 -24.58 49.27 14.39
CA GLY A 103 -23.53 49.69 15.32
C GLY A 103 -22.48 50.52 14.59
N ALA A 104 -22.85 51.78 14.32
CA ALA A 104 -22.03 52.97 14.08
C ALA A 104 -20.64 52.85 13.42
N ALA A 105 -20.52 53.60 12.33
CA ALA A 105 -19.31 53.95 11.61
C ALA A 105 -18.24 54.66 12.46
N VAL A 106 -17.06 54.82 11.82
CA VAL A 106 -15.82 55.53 12.23
C VAL A 106 -14.81 54.55 12.86
N THR A 107 -13.74 54.12 12.20
CA THR A 107 -12.61 54.97 11.80
C THR A 107 -11.72 54.28 10.75
N ARG A 108 -11.53 54.98 9.63
CA ARG A 108 -10.32 55.10 8.79
C ARG A 108 -9.09 54.26 9.22
N GLY A 109 -8.63 53.38 8.33
CA GLY A 109 -7.35 52.69 8.49
C GLY A 109 -7.13 51.59 7.46
N ILE A 110 -6.96 51.97 6.19
CA ILE A 110 -6.36 51.11 5.18
C ILE A 110 -4.89 50.95 5.58
N HIS A 111 -4.52 49.78 6.12
CA HIS A 111 -3.15 49.29 6.03
C HIS A 111 -3.17 47.78 5.84
N ASP A 112 -3.07 47.45 4.56
CA ASP A 112 -2.43 46.30 3.94
C ASP A 112 -2.06 45.12 4.84
N SER A 113 -2.80 44.04 4.61
CA SER A 113 -2.50 42.68 5.03
C SER A 113 -1.28 42.16 4.27
N SER A 114 -0.11 42.09 4.89
CA SER A 114 0.91 41.09 4.54
C SER A 114 2.10 41.09 5.50
N ASP A 115 1.97 40.50 6.69
CA ASP A 115 3.12 39.83 7.31
C ASP A 115 2.72 38.79 8.37
N PRO A 116 2.65 37.50 8.02
CA PRO A 116 2.19 36.44 8.94
C PRO A 116 3.27 35.92 9.90
N PHE A 117 4.46 36.51 9.94
CA PHE A 117 5.60 36.02 10.75
C PHE A 117 6.17 37.04 11.75
N SER A 118 5.55 38.21 11.94
CA SER A 118 6.03 39.22 12.88
C SER A 118 5.96 38.80 14.36
N ALA A 119 5.22 37.75 14.70
CA ALA A 119 5.08 37.25 16.07
C ALA A 119 6.30 36.46 16.60
N LEU A 120 7.35 36.25 15.79
CA LEU A 120 8.51 35.42 16.16
C LEU A 120 9.81 36.23 16.40
N ARG A 121 9.74 37.57 16.36
CA ARG A 121 10.95 38.40 16.34
C ARG A 121 11.24 39.19 17.63
N ALA A 122 10.57 38.85 18.73
CA ALA A 122 10.76 39.53 20.01
C ALA A 122 10.82 38.55 21.20
N ASP A 123 11.64 37.50 21.10
CA ASP A 123 12.08 36.70 22.26
C ASP A 123 13.30 35.82 21.88
N ASN A 124 14.46 36.46 21.69
CA ASN A 124 15.83 36.03 22.07
C ASN A 124 16.87 37.00 21.52
#